data_AF-A0A318JRP5-F1
#
_entry.id   AF-A0A318JRP5-F1
#
_cell.length_a   1.000
_cell.length_b   1.000
_cell.length_c   1.000
_cell.angle_alpha   90.00
_cell.angle_beta   90.00
_cell.angle_gamma   90.00
#
_symmetry.space_group_name_H-M   'P 1'
#
loop_
_entity.id
_entity.type
_entity.pdbx_description
1 polymer ?
#
loop_
_entity_poly.entity_id
_entity_poly.type
_entity_poly.pdbx_seq_one_letter_code
_entity_poly.pdbx_strand_id
1 'polypeptide(L)'
;MDAPNTRRQGVEAEQAPTERARQPFAHRAIAAAPATAPNEPPARLCTDAARFQTARSWVVVETTVGPDDCSMVLDGSQPRAFSKLTRASISRARTTSANLAPLIWECVESRQTRDRSATLPDGRAVHMLAVPVLGPSGHVDAAAVWAGYVTEQPPTLPVVGVIEWNPAGIATATSAANYLLRLPPGAAFTGLTLPEILAAAHHWDDRTGFLSLFNLAAPADRWTGTLTSSFDDGSPRQLHLAARVTNHPTQRTIRAVVCDITGNQQPQIHPDPCAIAVRHMPIADGHAVALVDLKSGFVHEWLTAPDSPLAGWRHHNPEFHPDDQLLIAQLCFELAAGSRQHANLEGRVRFADRDEWIDLKGKWTRISDGERPQALLDITPLAPDAALIVPRCHVCQHTTKQPGAYQ
;
A
#
# COMPACT_ATOMS: atom_id res chain seq x y z
N MET A 1 57.21 -22.59 -1.94
CA MET A 1 56.82 -21.23 -1.51
C MET A 1 55.58 -21.42 -0.66
N ASP A 2 55.84 -21.53 0.62
CA ASP A 2 54.94 -21.95 1.68
C ASP A 2 53.92 -20.86 2.03
N ALA A 3 52.67 -21.27 2.22
CA ALA A 3 51.64 -20.44 2.84
C ALA A 3 51.74 -20.55 4.36
N PRO A 4 51.76 -19.45 5.13
CA PRO A 4 51.76 -19.53 6.57
C PRO A 4 50.34 -19.60 7.14
N ASN A 5 50.24 -20.55 8.06
CA ASN A 5 49.15 -20.90 8.95
C ASN A 5 49.17 -19.94 10.16
N THR A 6 48.04 -19.28 10.47
CA THR A 6 47.89 -18.52 11.73
C THR A 6 46.65 -18.94 12.49
N ARG A 7 46.90 -19.82 13.47
CA ARG A 7 46.13 -20.02 14.70
C ARG A 7 45.91 -18.69 15.42
N ARG A 8 44.69 -18.44 15.91
CA ARG A 8 44.45 -17.72 17.17
C ARG A 8 43.41 -18.47 18.02
N GLN A 9 43.88 -19.00 19.14
CA GLN A 9 43.15 -19.16 20.40
C GLN A 9 42.73 -17.74 20.85
N GLY A 10 41.57 -17.45 21.43
CA GLY A 10 40.86 -18.12 22.53
C GLY A 10 40.89 -17.16 23.71
N VAL A 11 39.76 -16.49 24.03
CA VAL A 11 39.50 -15.86 25.33
C VAL A 11 38.00 -15.94 25.61
N GLU A 12 37.67 -16.77 26.59
CA GLU A 12 36.40 -16.83 27.31
C GLU A 12 36.22 -15.57 28.17
N ALA A 13 35.01 -15.03 28.23
CA ALA A 13 34.57 -14.18 29.33
C ALA A 13 33.11 -14.49 29.65
N GLU A 14 32.98 -15.34 30.65
CA GLU A 14 31.79 -15.75 31.39
C GLU A 14 31.27 -14.57 32.24
N GLN A 15 30.01 -14.15 32.05
CA GLN A 15 29.28 -13.37 33.06
C GLN A 15 27.83 -13.88 33.17
N ALA A 16 27.53 -14.32 34.38
CA ALA A 16 26.29 -14.93 34.85
C ALA A 16 25.18 -13.88 35.13
N PRO A 17 23.93 -14.30 35.39
CA PRO A 17 22.74 -13.48 35.25
C PRO A 17 22.34 -12.76 36.55
N THR A 18 21.83 -11.53 36.40
CA THR A 18 21.26 -10.76 37.51
C THR A 18 19.77 -11.08 37.69
N GLU A 19 19.51 -11.98 38.62
CA GLU A 19 18.21 -12.28 39.22
C GLU A 19 17.80 -11.14 40.17
N ARG A 20 16.63 -10.52 40.00
CA ARG A 20 15.96 -9.76 41.08
C ARG A 20 14.44 -9.75 40.97
N ALA A 21 13.86 -10.34 42.03
CA ALA A 21 12.70 -9.91 42.79
C ALA A 21 11.29 -10.03 42.17
N ARG A 22 10.65 -11.16 42.51
CA ARG A 22 9.20 -11.26 42.78
C ARG A 22 8.85 -10.46 44.03
N GLN A 23 7.73 -9.73 44.00
CA GLN A 23 6.94 -9.39 45.20
C GLN A 23 5.46 -9.73 44.98
N PRO A 24 4.77 -10.33 45.97
CA PRO A 24 3.34 -10.66 45.92
C PRO A 24 2.49 -9.73 46.83
N PHE A 25 1.27 -9.41 46.40
CA PHE A 25 0.14 -8.97 47.24
C PHE A 25 -1.14 -9.41 46.52
N ALA A 26 -1.89 -10.43 46.99
CA ALA A 26 -2.81 -10.49 48.14
C ALA A 26 -4.23 -9.94 47.87
N HIS A 27 -5.16 -10.90 47.70
CA HIS A 27 -6.56 -10.98 48.14
C HIS A 27 -7.45 -9.74 48.36
N ARG A 28 -8.59 -9.70 47.65
CA ARG A 28 -10.00 -9.56 48.11
C ARG A 28 -10.88 -9.17 46.91
N ALA A 29 -12.15 -9.51 46.75
CA ALA A 29 -13.12 -10.26 47.54
C ALA A 29 -14.19 -10.83 46.58
N ILE A 30 -14.73 -11.98 46.96
CA ILE A 30 -15.86 -12.66 46.33
C ILE A 30 -17.15 -11.93 46.76
N ALA A 31 -17.96 -11.48 45.80
CA ALA A 31 -19.31 -11.02 46.04
C ALA A 31 -20.31 -12.11 45.64
N ALA A 32 -21.21 -12.41 46.58
CA ALA A 32 -22.15 -13.50 46.57
C ALA A 32 -23.27 -13.34 45.53
N ALA A 33 -23.64 -14.47 44.92
CA ALA A 33 -24.86 -14.66 44.16
C ALA A 33 -26.06 -14.85 45.10
N PRO A 34 -27.26 -14.34 44.76
CA PRO A 34 -28.50 -14.80 45.36
C PRO A 34 -29.20 -15.87 44.50
N ALA A 35 -29.84 -16.75 45.25
CA ALA A 35 -30.60 -17.95 44.94
C ALA A 35 -31.53 -17.95 43.71
N THR A 36 -31.52 -19.13 43.09
CA THR A 36 -32.49 -19.77 42.18
C THR A 36 -33.97 -19.66 42.60
N ALA A 37 -34.83 -19.46 41.60
CA ALA A 37 -36.25 -19.83 41.59
C ALA A 37 -36.54 -20.73 40.35
N PRO A 38 -37.61 -21.53 40.35
CA PRO A 38 -37.66 -22.84 39.70
C PRO A 38 -38.09 -22.85 38.21
N ASN A 39 -37.68 -23.94 37.56
CA ASN A 39 -37.98 -24.40 36.20
C ASN A 39 -39.47 -24.29 35.79
N GLU A 40 -39.71 -23.62 34.66
CA GLU A 40 -40.76 -23.98 33.71
C GLU A 40 -40.10 -24.14 32.32
N PRO A 41 -40.25 -25.28 31.63
CA PRO A 41 -39.73 -25.44 30.28
C PRO A 41 -40.69 -24.80 29.26
N PRO A 42 -40.32 -23.71 28.55
CA PRO A 42 -41.11 -23.28 27.42
C PRO A 42 -40.98 -24.31 26.30
N ALA A 43 -42.12 -24.67 25.72
CA ALA A 43 -42.24 -25.55 24.57
C ALA A 43 -41.20 -25.17 23.50
N ARG A 44 -40.40 -26.16 23.08
CA ARG A 44 -39.50 -26.05 21.92
C ARG A 44 -40.34 -25.91 20.66
N LEU A 45 -40.81 -24.69 20.39
CA LEU A 45 -41.22 -24.27 19.07
C LEU A 45 -39.96 -24.26 18.20
N CYS A 46 -40.02 -25.08 17.14
CA CYS A 46 -39.08 -25.10 16.03
C CYS A 46 -38.61 -23.69 15.67
N THR A 47 -37.41 -23.33 16.10
CA THR A 47 -36.70 -22.10 15.76
C THR A 47 -35.51 -22.43 14.86
N ASP A 48 -35.70 -23.33 13.90
CA ASP A 48 -34.70 -23.69 12.90
C ASP A 48 -34.84 -22.91 11.58
N ALA A 49 -35.77 -21.94 11.51
CA ALA A 49 -36.10 -21.21 10.28
C ALA A 49 -35.60 -19.77 10.21
N ALA A 50 -34.74 -19.32 11.14
CA ALA A 50 -34.25 -17.93 11.16
C ALA A 50 -32.75 -17.81 11.45
N ARG A 51 -31.93 -18.77 11.01
CA ARG A 51 -30.56 -18.42 10.64
C ARG A 51 -30.69 -17.63 9.34
N PHE A 52 -30.63 -16.30 9.43
CA PHE A 52 -30.28 -15.47 8.30
C PHE A 52 -29.14 -16.18 7.56
N GLN A 53 -29.42 -16.76 6.39
CA GLN A 53 -28.39 -17.22 5.48
C GLN A 53 -27.63 -15.94 5.14
N THR A 54 -26.52 -15.71 5.83
CA THR A 54 -25.61 -14.64 5.48
C THR A 54 -25.21 -14.92 4.04
N ALA A 55 -25.67 -14.07 3.14
CA ALA A 55 -25.39 -14.19 1.72
C ALA A 55 -23.88 -14.37 1.56
N ARG A 56 -23.48 -15.42 0.83
CA ARG A 56 -22.06 -15.72 0.64
C ARG A 56 -21.40 -14.51 0.00
N SER A 57 -20.27 -14.11 0.56
CA SER A 57 -19.58 -12.91 0.14
C SER A 57 -18.70 -13.15 -1.09
N TRP A 58 -18.39 -12.08 -1.82
CA TRP A 58 -17.39 -12.10 -2.88
C TRP A 58 -15.99 -12.35 -2.31
N VAL A 59 -15.14 -13.01 -3.10
CA VAL A 59 -13.72 -13.22 -2.82
C VAL A 59 -12.93 -12.55 -3.93
N VAL A 60 -11.90 -11.78 -3.58
CA VAL A 60 -11.00 -11.17 -4.59
C VAL A 60 -9.70 -11.96 -4.63
N VAL A 61 -9.33 -12.37 -5.83
CA VAL A 61 -8.14 -13.18 -6.13
C VAL A 61 -7.23 -12.38 -7.04
N GLU A 62 -5.98 -12.23 -6.66
CA GLU A 62 -4.91 -11.66 -7.48
C GLU A 62 -4.36 -12.72 -8.44
N THR A 63 -4.14 -12.33 -9.70
CA THR A 63 -3.92 -13.26 -10.84
C THR A 63 -2.65 -12.97 -11.65
N THR A 64 -1.71 -12.20 -11.13
CA THR A 64 -0.54 -11.69 -11.89
C THR A 64 0.58 -12.72 -12.10
N VAL A 65 0.60 -13.84 -11.36
CA VAL A 65 1.67 -14.86 -11.41
C VAL A 65 1.31 -16.06 -12.31
N GLY A 66 0.07 -16.13 -12.79
CA GLY A 66 -0.40 -17.21 -13.66
C GLY A 66 -1.36 -18.18 -12.95
N PRO A 67 -1.78 -19.26 -13.65
CA PRO A 67 -2.92 -20.08 -13.26
C PRO A 67 -2.71 -20.82 -11.94
N ASP A 68 -1.50 -21.30 -11.67
CA ASP A 68 -1.20 -22.16 -10.53
C ASP A 68 -1.01 -21.40 -9.20
N ASP A 69 -0.80 -20.08 -9.27
CA ASP A 69 -0.42 -19.24 -8.12
C ASP A 69 -1.42 -18.11 -7.82
N CYS A 70 -2.66 -18.25 -8.28
CA CYS A 70 -3.77 -17.38 -7.92
C CYS A 70 -3.89 -17.25 -6.39
N SER A 71 -3.83 -16.02 -5.90
CA SER A 71 -3.72 -15.73 -4.46
C SER A 71 -4.89 -14.89 -3.99
N MET A 72 -5.61 -15.35 -2.97
CA MET A 72 -6.72 -14.61 -2.38
C MET A 72 -6.20 -13.40 -1.58
N VAL A 73 -6.74 -12.23 -1.89
CA VAL A 73 -6.42 -10.94 -1.24
C VAL A 73 -7.58 -10.39 -0.44
N LEU A 74 -8.81 -10.82 -0.73
CA LEU A 74 -10.00 -10.45 0.06
C LEU A 74 -10.97 -11.62 0.17
N ASP A 75 -11.51 -11.85 1.35
CA ASP A 75 -12.54 -12.87 1.61
C ASP A 75 -13.77 -12.22 2.25
N GLY A 76 -14.77 -11.92 1.42
CA GLY A 76 -15.82 -10.96 1.75
C GLY A 76 -15.22 -9.58 1.94
N SER A 77 -15.15 -9.17 3.20
CA SER A 77 -14.60 -7.88 3.61
C SER A 77 -13.37 -8.06 4.50
N GLN A 78 -12.90 -9.31 4.68
CA GLN A 78 -11.73 -9.64 5.48
C GLN A 78 -10.47 -9.61 4.60
N PRO A 79 -9.48 -8.74 4.89
CA PRO A 79 -8.20 -8.71 4.21
C PRO A 79 -7.44 -10.03 4.30
N ARG A 80 -6.67 -10.36 3.25
CA ARG A 80 -5.85 -11.57 3.19
C ARG A 80 -4.48 -11.25 2.60
N ALA A 81 -3.43 -11.78 3.23
CA ALA A 81 -2.06 -11.65 2.73
C ALA A 81 -1.71 -12.77 1.73
N PHE A 82 -2.23 -12.69 0.51
CA PHE A 82 -1.97 -13.66 -0.57
C PHE A 82 -2.21 -15.12 -0.14
N SER A 83 -3.39 -15.38 0.42
CA SER A 83 -3.74 -16.71 0.94
C SER A 83 -4.13 -17.67 -0.18
N LYS A 84 -3.94 -18.98 0.06
CA LYS A 84 -4.38 -20.01 -0.89
C LYS A 84 -5.89 -19.94 -1.11
N LEU A 85 -6.32 -20.07 -2.38
CA LEU A 85 -7.73 -20.09 -2.77
C LEU A 85 -8.55 -21.19 -2.08
N THR A 86 -7.92 -22.30 -1.70
CA THR A 86 -8.54 -23.39 -0.93
C THR A 86 -9.01 -22.97 0.46
N ARG A 87 -8.54 -21.83 0.99
CA ARG A 87 -8.97 -21.26 2.28
C ARG A 87 -10.12 -20.26 2.16
N ALA A 88 -10.57 -19.96 0.95
CA ALA A 88 -11.65 -19.00 0.74
C ALA A 88 -12.97 -19.49 1.34
N SER A 89 -13.79 -18.57 1.85
CA SER A 89 -15.11 -18.91 2.42
C SER A 89 -16.02 -19.63 1.43
N ILE A 90 -15.84 -19.41 0.12
CA ILE A 90 -16.56 -20.06 -0.97
C ILE A 90 -16.03 -21.45 -1.33
N SER A 91 -14.86 -21.86 -0.82
CA SER A 91 -14.18 -23.12 -1.16
C SER A 91 -14.51 -24.31 -0.24
N ARG A 92 -15.54 -24.19 0.62
CA ARG A 92 -15.85 -25.21 1.65
C ARG A 92 -16.18 -26.60 1.09
N ALA A 93 -16.83 -26.66 -0.07
CA ALA A 93 -17.15 -27.92 -0.74
C ALA A 93 -16.03 -28.30 -1.72
N ARG A 94 -15.62 -29.58 -1.71
CA ARG A 94 -14.57 -30.10 -2.60
C ARG A 94 -14.89 -29.82 -4.08
N THR A 95 -16.15 -29.99 -4.49
CA THR A 95 -16.61 -29.70 -5.86
C THR A 95 -16.37 -28.24 -6.23
N THR A 96 -16.71 -27.29 -5.35
CA THR A 96 -16.47 -25.86 -5.59
C THR A 96 -14.98 -25.58 -5.66
N SER A 97 -14.21 -26.03 -4.65
CA SER A 97 -12.76 -25.80 -4.60
C SER A 97 -12.02 -26.32 -5.83
N ALA A 98 -12.44 -27.46 -6.41
CA ALA A 98 -11.83 -28.04 -7.60
C ALA A 98 -12.13 -27.25 -8.88
N ASN A 99 -13.20 -26.44 -8.90
CA ASN A 99 -13.66 -25.71 -10.07
C ASN A 99 -13.26 -24.23 -10.08
N LEU A 100 -12.90 -23.64 -8.94
CA LEU A 100 -12.62 -22.20 -8.86
C LEU A 100 -11.36 -21.80 -9.65
N ALA A 101 -10.24 -22.50 -9.49
CA ALA A 101 -9.00 -22.12 -10.20
C ALA A 101 -9.15 -22.20 -11.74
N PRO A 102 -9.70 -23.28 -12.33
CA PRO A 102 -10.00 -23.31 -13.76
C PRO A 102 -10.95 -22.18 -14.21
N LEU A 103 -12.00 -21.90 -13.44
CA LEU A 103 -12.96 -20.83 -13.76
C LEU A 103 -12.31 -19.44 -13.75
N ILE A 104 -11.45 -19.17 -12.75
CA ILE A 104 -10.70 -17.91 -12.66
C ILE A 104 -9.77 -17.78 -13.87
N TRP A 105 -9.11 -18.86 -14.27
CA TRP A 105 -8.22 -18.82 -15.41
C TRP A 105 -8.96 -18.61 -16.74
N GLU A 106 -10.10 -19.27 -16.94
CA GLU A 106 -10.97 -19.01 -18.10
C GLU A 106 -11.41 -17.55 -18.15
N CYS A 107 -11.68 -16.94 -16.99
CA CYS A 107 -12.00 -15.52 -16.85
C CYS A 107 -10.80 -14.61 -17.21
N VAL A 108 -9.60 -14.96 -16.76
CA VAL A 108 -8.35 -14.26 -17.09
C VAL A 108 -8.05 -14.31 -18.58
N GLU A 109 -8.11 -15.49 -19.20
CA GLU A 109 -7.82 -15.69 -20.62
C GLU A 109 -8.82 -14.96 -21.52
N SER A 110 -10.11 -15.07 -21.22
CA SER A 110 -11.14 -14.45 -22.05
C SER A 110 -11.36 -12.97 -21.75
N ARG A 111 -10.88 -12.49 -20.59
CA ARG A 111 -11.15 -11.13 -20.07
C ARG A 111 -12.64 -10.82 -20.00
N GLN A 112 -13.44 -11.85 -19.71
CA GLN A 112 -14.90 -11.77 -19.66
C GLN A 112 -15.37 -12.46 -18.39
N THR A 113 -16.56 -12.05 -17.91
CA THR A 113 -17.23 -12.78 -16.85
C THR A 113 -17.45 -14.23 -17.29
N ARG A 114 -17.08 -15.16 -16.42
CA ARG A 114 -17.29 -16.59 -16.61
C ARG A 114 -18.12 -17.14 -15.47
N ASP A 115 -18.94 -18.12 -15.80
CA ASP A 115 -19.76 -18.84 -14.85
C ASP A 115 -19.61 -20.35 -15.01
N ARG A 116 -19.89 -21.07 -13.92
CA ARG A 116 -19.92 -22.53 -13.93
C ARG A 116 -20.92 -23.04 -12.91
N SER A 117 -21.66 -24.07 -13.28
CA SER A 117 -22.52 -24.80 -12.36
C SER A 117 -21.98 -26.21 -12.11
N ALA A 118 -22.14 -26.70 -10.88
CA ALA A 118 -21.76 -28.05 -10.51
C ALA A 118 -22.73 -28.65 -9.49
N THR A 119 -22.90 -29.98 -9.50
CA THR A 119 -23.75 -30.69 -8.54
C THR A 119 -22.90 -31.17 -7.36
N LEU A 120 -23.35 -30.86 -6.14
CA LEU A 120 -22.76 -31.32 -4.91
C LEU A 120 -23.14 -32.79 -4.62
N PRO A 121 -22.40 -33.50 -3.75
CA PRO A 121 -22.72 -34.89 -3.41
C PRO A 121 -24.13 -35.12 -2.84
N ASP A 122 -24.75 -34.07 -2.28
CA ASP A 122 -26.11 -34.10 -1.75
C ASP A 122 -27.20 -33.78 -2.79
N GLY A 123 -26.83 -33.68 -4.07
CA GLY A 123 -27.75 -33.41 -5.18
C GLY A 123 -28.06 -31.94 -5.41
N ARG A 124 -27.63 -31.02 -4.53
CA ARG A 124 -27.84 -29.57 -4.73
C ARG A 124 -26.89 -29.02 -5.79
N ALA A 125 -27.34 -28.06 -6.58
CA ALA A 125 -26.50 -27.36 -7.55
C ALA A 125 -25.89 -26.08 -6.95
N VAL A 126 -24.58 -25.90 -7.18
CA VAL A 126 -23.84 -24.67 -6.87
C VAL A 126 -23.53 -23.94 -8.17
N HIS A 127 -23.70 -22.62 -8.16
CA HIS A 127 -23.34 -21.70 -9.22
C HIS A 127 -22.12 -20.88 -8.78
N MET A 128 -21.14 -20.78 -9.66
CA MET A 128 -19.88 -20.06 -9.46
C MET A 128 -19.74 -18.98 -10.52
N LEU A 129 -19.28 -17.80 -10.12
CA LEU A 129 -19.07 -16.64 -10.97
C LEU A 129 -17.65 -16.12 -10.78
N ALA A 130 -16.97 -15.77 -11.86
CA ALA A 130 -15.71 -15.03 -11.86
C ALA A 130 -15.85 -13.81 -12.77
N VAL A 131 -15.59 -12.62 -12.22
CA VAL A 131 -15.65 -11.33 -12.90
C VAL A 131 -14.24 -10.76 -12.99
N PRO A 132 -13.72 -10.43 -14.19
CA PRO A 132 -12.36 -9.96 -14.34
C PRO A 132 -12.22 -8.52 -13.85
N VAL A 133 -11.10 -8.23 -13.21
CA VAL A 133 -10.67 -6.87 -12.84
C VAL A 133 -9.46 -6.52 -13.69
N LEU A 134 -9.69 -5.69 -14.69
CA LEU A 134 -8.65 -5.26 -15.63
C LEU A 134 -7.78 -4.17 -15.01
N GLY A 135 -6.46 -4.32 -15.10
CA GLY A 135 -5.49 -3.29 -14.78
C GLY A 135 -5.35 -2.23 -15.88
N PRO A 136 -4.62 -1.13 -15.60
CA PRO A 136 -4.28 -0.09 -16.57
C PRO A 136 -3.68 -0.61 -17.88
N SER A 137 -2.88 -1.67 -17.83
CA SER A 137 -2.28 -2.32 -19.01
C SER A 137 -3.26 -3.21 -19.80
N GLY A 138 -4.50 -3.36 -19.33
CA GLY A 138 -5.52 -4.21 -19.94
C GLY A 138 -5.37 -5.71 -19.63
N HIS A 139 -4.44 -6.08 -18.75
CA HIS A 139 -4.33 -7.42 -18.19
C HIS A 139 -5.35 -7.64 -17.07
N VAL A 140 -5.77 -8.89 -16.84
CA VAL A 140 -6.60 -9.24 -15.68
C VAL A 140 -5.66 -9.45 -14.50
N ASP A 141 -5.57 -8.45 -13.63
CA ASP A 141 -4.68 -8.48 -12.45
C ASP A 141 -5.39 -9.02 -11.20
N ALA A 142 -6.72 -9.02 -11.22
CA ALA A 142 -7.52 -9.73 -10.24
C ALA A 142 -8.82 -10.28 -10.83
N ALA A 143 -9.46 -11.18 -10.10
CA ALA A 143 -10.82 -11.65 -10.35
C ALA A 143 -11.65 -11.57 -9.08
N ALA A 144 -12.86 -11.04 -9.18
CA ALA A 144 -13.87 -11.13 -8.13
C ALA A 144 -14.69 -12.40 -8.35
N VAL A 145 -14.72 -13.28 -7.35
CA VAL A 145 -15.24 -14.64 -7.44
C VAL A 145 -16.33 -14.85 -6.40
N TRP A 146 -17.42 -15.49 -6.80
CA TRP A 146 -18.51 -15.84 -5.92
C TRP A 146 -18.95 -17.28 -6.19
N ALA A 147 -19.43 -17.97 -5.15
CA ALA A 147 -20.07 -19.26 -5.31
C ALA A 147 -21.21 -19.44 -4.31
N GLY A 148 -22.42 -19.69 -4.79
CA GLY A 148 -23.62 -19.93 -4.00
C GLY A 148 -24.50 -20.99 -4.63
N TYR A 149 -25.60 -21.36 -3.97
CA TYR A 149 -26.58 -22.25 -4.63
C TYR A 149 -27.21 -21.56 -5.83
N VAL A 150 -27.71 -22.32 -6.81
CA VAL A 150 -28.41 -21.76 -7.99
C VAL A 150 -29.64 -20.91 -7.64
N THR A 151 -30.20 -21.09 -6.43
CA THR A 151 -31.32 -20.28 -5.91
C THR A 151 -30.87 -19.02 -5.18
N GLU A 152 -29.57 -18.89 -4.88
CA GLU A 152 -29.00 -17.71 -4.23
C GLU A 152 -28.61 -16.68 -5.29
N GLN A 153 -28.92 -15.41 -5.03
CA GLN A 153 -28.40 -14.32 -5.84
C GLN A 153 -27.06 -13.84 -5.26
N PRO A 154 -26.05 -13.56 -6.10
CA PRO A 154 -24.83 -12.95 -5.62
C PRO A 154 -25.15 -11.55 -5.04
N PRO A 155 -24.49 -11.13 -3.95
CA PRO A 155 -24.59 -9.76 -3.48
C PRO A 155 -23.99 -8.79 -4.51
N THR A 156 -24.16 -7.48 -4.31
CA THR A 156 -23.53 -6.47 -5.17
C THR A 156 -22.03 -6.71 -5.27
N LEU A 157 -21.51 -6.69 -6.51
CA LEU A 157 -20.09 -6.84 -6.79
C LEU A 157 -19.30 -5.71 -6.09
N PRO A 158 -18.27 -6.03 -5.29
CA PRO A 158 -17.42 -5.00 -4.68
C PRO A 158 -16.70 -4.18 -5.76
N VAL A 159 -16.47 -2.91 -5.47
CA VAL A 159 -15.58 -2.07 -6.28
C VAL A 159 -14.14 -2.51 -6.01
N VAL A 160 -13.46 -2.99 -7.06
CA VAL A 160 -12.05 -3.42 -7.00
C VAL A 160 -11.25 -2.59 -8.00
N GLY A 161 -10.24 -1.89 -7.49
CA GLY A 161 -9.31 -1.09 -8.26
C GLY A 161 -7.98 -1.81 -8.50
N VAL A 162 -7.24 -1.38 -9.52
CA VAL A 162 -5.86 -1.84 -9.77
C VAL A 162 -4.96 -0.63 -10.03
N ILE A 163 -3.74 -0.69 -9.51
CA ILE A 163 -2.68 0.29 -9.72
C ILE A 163 -1.43 -0.43 -10.21
N GLU A 164 -0.75 0.15 -11.19
CA GLU A 164 0.52 -0.35 -11.72
C GLU A 164 1.59 0.73 -11.61
N TRP A 165 2.70 0.44 -10.94
CA TRP A 165 3.89 1.30 -10.90
C TRP A 165 4.99 0.76 -11.80
N ASN A 166 5.67 1.69 -12.47
CA ASN A 166 6.96 1.41 -13.10
C ASN A 166 8.10 1.44 -12.05
N PRO A 167 9.34 1.04 -12.42
CA PRO A 167 10.47 1.05 -11.49
C PRO A 167 10.85 2.44 -11.00
N ALA A 168 10.43 3.50 -11.69
CA ALA A 168 10.64 4.90 -11.33
C ALA A 168 9.55 5.44 -10.38
N GLY A 169 8.68 4.59 -9.84
CA GLY A 169 7.67 5.00 -8.86
C GLY A 169 6.48 5.76 -9.46
N ILE A 170 6.34 5.76 -10.79
CA ILE A 170 5.20 6.38 -11.48
C ILE A 170 4.10 5.35 -11.67
N ALA A 171 2.93 5.68 -11.14
CA ALA A 171 1.75 4.84 -11.13
C ALA A 171 0.76 5.19 -12.23
N THR A 172 0.08 4.18 -12.72
CA THR A 172 -1.18 4.30 -13.48
C THR A 172 -2.25 3.54 -12.72
N ALA A 173 -3.49 4.03 -12.74
CA ALA A 173 -4.56 3.48 -11.92
C ALA A 173 -5.86 3.36 -12.73
N THR A 174 -6.65 2.32 -12.47
CA THR A 174 -7.97 2.16 -13.07
C THR A 174 -8.94 3.21 -12.53
N SER A 175 -10.05 3.46 -13.22
CA SER A 175 -11.11 4.36 -12.72
C SER A 175 -11.64 3.92 -11.35
N ALA A 176 -11.72 2.61 -11.10
CA ALA A 176 -12.10 2.08 -9.79
C ALA A 176 -11.05 2.38 -8.71
N ALA A 177 -9.75 2.24 -9.01
CA ALA A 177 -8.69 2.64 -8.08
C ALA A 177 -8.67 4.16 -7.83
N ASN A 178 -8.84 4.98 -8.87
CA ASN A 178 -8.95 6.43 -8.73
C ASN A 178 -10.13 6.83 -7.84
N TYR A 179 -11.28 6.18 -8.02
CA TYR A 179 -12.45 6.37 -7.18
C TYR A 179 -12.19 5.99 -5.71
N LEU A 180 -11.60 4.81 -5.48
CA LEU A 180 -11.32 4.31 -4.13
C LEU A 180 -10.30 5.20 -3.40
N LEU A 181 -9.22 5.60 -4.07
CA LEU A 181 -8.15 6.41 -3.50
C LEU A 181 -8.40 7.92 -3.54
N ARG A 182 -9.48 8.38 -4.19
CA ARG A 182 -9.77 9.82 -4.39
C ARG A 182 -8.61 10.56 -5.06
N LEU A 183 -8.01 9.91 -6.05
CA LEU A 183 -6.94 10.50 -6.84
C LEU A 183 -7.52 11.61 -7.76
N PRO A 184 -6.74 12.67 -8.04
CA PRO A 184 -7.22 13.80 -8.84
C PRO A 184 -7.79 13.36 -10.21
N PRO A 185 -8.89 14.00 -10.68
CA PRO A 185 -9.42 13.73 -12.02
C PRO A 185 -8.34 13.96 -13.09
N GLY A 186 -8.21 13.02 -14.04
CA GLY A 186 -7.22 13.12 -15.13
C GLY A 186 -5.83 12.56 -14.81
N ALA A 187 -5.60 12.05 -13.59
CA ALA A 187 -4.36 11.39 -13.18
C ALA A 187 -3.88 10.26 -14.13
N ALA A 188 -4.79 9.65 -14.89
CA ALA A 188 -4.46 8.60 -15.84
C ALA A 188 -3.55 9.06 -17.01
N PHE A 189 -3.48 10.36 -17.33
CA PHE A 189 -2.75 10.85 -18.50
C PHE A 189 -1.28 11.20 -18.24
N THR A 190 -0.92 11.56 -17.01
CA THR A 190 0.43 12.02 -16.65
C THR A 190 1.18 11.02 -15.77
N GLY A 191 0.50 9.99 -15.27
CA GLY A 191 1.00 9.14 -14.20
C GLY A 191 0.92 9.86 -12.85
N LEU A 192 0.90 9.05 -11.79
CA LEU A 192 0.87 9.50 -10.39
C LEU A 192 2.20 9.19 -9.73
N THR A 193 2.75 10.17 -9.04
CA THR A 193 3.96 9.94 -8.26
C THR A 193 3.65 9.19 -6.96
N LEU A 194 4.66 8.51 -6.43
CA LEU A 194 4.55 7.83 -5.15
C LEU A 194 4.15 8.79 -4.00
N PRO A 195 4.71 10.01 -3.88
CA PRO A 195 4.24 11.02 -2.93
C PRO A 195 2.76 11.33 -3.04
N GLU A 196 2.19 11.46 -4.24
CA GLU A 196 0.76 11.78 -4.42
C GLU A 196 -0.14 10.69 -3.84
N ILE A 197 0.14 9.44 -4.18
CA ILE A 197 -0.66 8.30 -3.71
C ILE A 197 -0.55 8.17 -2.19
N LEU A 198 0.64 8.35 -1.63
CA LEU A 198 0.86 8.24 -0.19
C LEU A 198 0.27 9.45 0.58
N ALA A 199 0.26 10.64 -0.02
CA ALA A 199 -0.33 11.84 0.57
C ALA A 199 -1.86 11.79 0.62
N ALA A 200 -2.51 11.03 -0.27
CA ALA A 200 -3.96 10.80 -0.23
C ALA A 200 -4.41 10.01 1.01
N ALA A 201 -3.48 9.36 1.73
CA ALA A 201 -3.78 8.60 2.94
C ALA A 201 -3.50 9.41 4.23
N HIS A 202 -4.46 9.36 5.15
CA HIS A 202 -4.27 9.82 6.54
C HIS A 202 -3.42 8.84 7.33
N HIS A 203 -3.57 7.55 7.05
CA HIS A 203 -2.84 6.46 7.68
C HIS A 203 -2.49 5.40 6.63
N TRP A 204 -1.29 4.82 6.74
CA TRP A 204 -0.80 3.78 5.85
C TRP A 204 -0.04 2.73 6.68
N ASP A 205 -0.60 1.53 6.78
CA ASP A 205 0.05 0.42 7.49
C ASP A 205 1.34 0.02 6.78
N ASP A 206 2.40 -0.27 7.53
CA ASP A 206 3.64 -0.84 7.01
C ASP A 206 4.15 -0.13 5.73
N ARG A 207 4.18 1.21 5.76
CA ARG A 207 4.68 2.03 4.66
C ARG A 207 6.11 1.64 4.25
N THR A 208 6.94 1.24 5.22
CA THR A 208 8.30 0.76 4.99
C THR A 208 8.34 -0.57 4.23
N GLY A 209 7.44 -1.51 4.53
CA GLY A 209 7.25 -2.73 3.76
C GLY A 209 6.74 -2.45 2.35
N PHE A 210 5.84 -1.50 2.16
CA PHE A 210 5.40 -1.11 0.81
C PHE A 210 6.57 -0.56 -0.02
N LEU A 211 7.36 0.35 0.55
CA LEU A 211 8.55 0.89 -0.12
C LEU A 211 9.59 -0.19 -0.44
N SER A 212 9.60 -1.33 0.26
CA SER A 212 10.51 -2.44 -0.04
C SER A 212 10.26 -3.10 -1.39
N LEU A 213 9.06 -2.93 -1.95
CA LEU A 213 8.77 -3.30 -3.34
C LEU A 213 9.59 -2.47 -4.33
N PHE A 214 10.17 -1.35 -3.94
CA PHE A 214 10.91 -0.45 -4.82
C PHE A 214 12.43 -0.54 -4.64
N ASN A 215 12.92 -1.40 -3.74
CA ASN A 215 14.36 -1.54 -3.54
C ASN A 215 15.04 -2.02 -4.83
N LEU A 216 16.18 -1.41 -5.15
CA LEU A 216 17.04 -1.86 -6.25
C LEU A 216 17.74 -3.18 -5.89
N ALA A 217 18.19 -3.30 -4.64
CA ALA A 217 18.81 -4.50 -4.10
C ALA A 217 17.82 -5.26 -3.21
N ALA A 218 17.60 -6.54 -3.52
CA ALA A 218 16.68 -7.42 -2.79
C ALA A 218 15.27 -6.80 -2.61
N PRO A 219 14.55 -6.49 -3.70
CA PRO A 219 13.16 -6.07 -3.60
C PRO A 219 12.30 -7.15 -2.94
N ALA A 220 11.33 -6.72 -2.13
CA ALA A 220 10.27 -7.62 -1.71
C ALA A 220 9.39 -7.98 -2.91
N ASP A 221 8.93 -9.23 -2.98
CA ASP A 221 8.08 -9.70 -4.07
C ASP A 221 6.62 -9.32 -3.90
N ARG A 222 6.18 -9.12 -2.65
CA ARG A 222 4.79 -8.88 -2.29
C ARG A 222 4.66 -8.06 -1.03
N TRP A 223 3.55 -7.37 -0.91
CA TRP A 223 3.19 -6.59 0.26
C TRP A 223 1.67 -6.52 0.39
N THR A 224 1.19 -6.46 1.62
CA THR A 224 -0.22 -6.18 1.91
C THR A 224 -0.31 -5.19 3.05
N GLY A 225 -1.23 -4.24 2.95
CA GLY A 225 -1.52 -3.31 4.04
C GLY A 225 -2.92 -2.75 3.95
N THR A 226 -3.27 -1.93 4.93
CA THR A 226 -4.46 -1.08 4.86
C THR A 226 -4.07 0.39 4.88
N LEU A 227 -4.91 1.21 4.28
CA LEU A 227 -4.80 2.65 4.38
C LEU A 227 -6.15 3.24 4.73
N THR A 228 -6.11 4.40 5.38
CA THR A 228 -7.30 5.18 5.71
C THR A 228 -7.26 6.50 4.94
N SER A 229 -8.34 6.81 4.22
CA SER A 229 -8.57 8.09 3.54
C SER A 229 -9.94 8.66 3.94
N SER A 230 -10.23 9.89 3.55
CA SER A 230 -11.56 10.49 3.73
C SER A 230 -12.27 10.63 2.38
N PHE A 231 -13.59 10.39 2.37
CA PHE A 231 -14.45 10.72 1.23
C PHE A 231 -14.81 12.22 1.22
N ASP A 232 -15.45 12.68 0.15
CA ASP A 232 -15.86 14.08 -0.02
C ASP A 232 -16.84 14.55 1.08
N ASP A 233 -17.54 13.61 1.73
CA ASP A 233 -18.42 13.83 2.87
C ASP A 233 -17.69 13.84 4.23
N GLY A 234 -16.36 13.71 4.22
CA GLY A 234 -15.52 13.62 5.41
C GLY A 234 -15.57 12.26 6.11
N SER A 235 -16.31 11.27 5.58
CA SER A 235 -16.37 9.94 6.18
C SER A 235 -15.04 9.18 5.96
N PRO A 236 -14.48 8.54 7.00
CA PRO A 236 -13.26 7.76 6.85
C PRO A 236 -13.57 6.47 6.09
N ARG A 237 -12.68 6.10 5.18
CA ARG A 237 -12.70 4.82 4.48
C ARG A 237 -11.43 4.06 4.71
N GLN A 238 -11.60 2.76 4.89
CA GLN A 238 -10.50 1.84 5.05
C GLN A 238 -10.39 1.01 3.78
N LEU A 239 -9.22 1.06 3.16
CA LEU A 239 -8.93 0.31 1.95
C LEU A 239 -7.88 -0.74 2.25
N HIS A 240 -8.05 -1.91 1.64
CA HIS A 240 -7.03 -2.95 1.62
C HIS A 240 -6.26 -2.89 0.30
N LEU A 241 -4.94 -2.91 0.38
CA LEU A 241 -4.07 -3.01 -0.77
C LEU A 241 -3.26 -4.31 -0.69
N ALA A 242 -3.21 -5.03 -1.80
CA ALA A 242 -2.34 -6.18 -1.98
C ALA A 242 -1.50 -5.98 -3.24
N ALA A 243 -0.20 -5.77 -3.05
CA ALA A 243 0.76 -5.45 -4.09
C ALA A 243 1.73 -6.59 -4.35
N ARG A 244 2.05 -6.84 -5.62
CA ARG A 244 3.03 -7.83 -6.06
C ARG A 244 3.93 -7.26 -7.14
N VAL A 245 5.20 -7.64 -7.09
CA VAL A 245 6.17 -7.38 -8.16
C VAL A 245 6.01 -8.44 -9.24
N THR A 246 5.84 -7.99 -10.48
CA THR A 246 5.93 -8.84 -11.66
C THR A 246 7.22 -8.49 -12.41
N ASN A 247 8.08 -9.49 -12.58
CA ASN A 247 9.32 -9.36 -13.33
C ASN A 247 9.09 -9.91 -14.74
N HIS A 248 8.81 -9.03 -15.70
CA HIS A 248 8.95 -9.39 -17.11
C HIS A 248 10.40 -9.20 -17.55
N PRO A 249 10.89 -9.96 -18.56
CA PRO A 249 12.29 -9.92 -19.00
C PRO A 249 12.82 -8.51 -19.32
N THR A 250 11.94 -7.62 -19.76
CA THR A 250 12.28 -6.25 -20.18
C THR A 250 11.77 -5.18 -19.23
N GLN A 251 10.90 -5.53 -18.27
CA GLN A 251 10.26 -4.54 -17.42
C GLN A 251 9.84 -5.14 -16.09
N ARG A 252 10.31 -4.50 -15.02
CA ARG A 252 9.82 -4.72 -13.67
C ARG A 252 8.60 -3.82 -13.45
N THR A 253 7.51 -4.39 -12.98
CA THR A 253 6.30 -3.63 -12.62
C THR A 253 5.81 -4.06 -11.26
N ILE A 254 5.21 -3.13 -10.53
CA ILE A 254 4.54 -3.42 -9.26
C ILE A 254 3.06 -3.24 -9.52
N ARG A 255 2.24 -4.23 -9.18
CA ARG A 255 0.79 -4.17 -9.36
C ARG A 255 0.11 -4.32 -8.02
N ALA A 256 -0.86 -3.46 -7.71
CA ALA A 256 -1.66 -3.56 -6.50
C ALA A 256 -3.15 -3.65 -6.81
N VAL A 257 -3.82 -4.57 -6.14
CA VAL A 257 -5.27 -4.67 -6.06
C VAL A 257 -5.74 -3.83 -4.88
N VAL A 258 -6.74 -2.98 -5.08
CA VAL A 258 -7.32 -2.08 -4.08
C VAL A 258 -8.76 -2.47 -3.83
N CYS A 259 -9.13 -2.72 -2.57
CA CYS A 259 -10.47 -3.11 -2.18
C CYS A 259 -11.00 -2.20 -1.06
N ASP A 260 -12.26 -1.80 -1.13
CA ASP A 260 -12.94 -1.16 -0.01
C ASP A 260 -13.29 -2.20 1.07
N ILE A 261 -12.84 -1.99 2.31
CA ILE A 261 -13.14 -2.82 3.47
C ILE A 261 -13.85 -2.03 4.57
N THR A 262 -14.42 -0.87 4.23
CA THR A 262 -15.12 0.00 5.16
C THR A 262 -16.30 -0.71 5.82
N GLY A 263 -16.45 -0.52 7.14
CA GLY A 263 -17.52 -1.11 7.95
C GLY A 263 -17.19 -2.46 8.59
N ASN A 264 -16.02 -3.02 8.31
CA ASN A 264 -15.64 -4.35 8.78
C ASN A 264 -14.74 -4.36 10.02
N GLN A 265 -13.96 -3.30 10.14
CA GLN A 265 -13.23 -2.92 11.34
C GLN A 265 -13.58 -1.46 11.58
N GLN A 266 -13.84 -1.09 12.83
CA GLN A 266 -13.88 0.34 13.14
C GLN A 266 -12.48 0.86 12.84
N PRO A 267 -12.31 1.85 11.93
CA PRO A 267 -10.99 2.33 11.57
C PRO A 267 -10.28 2.71 12.86
N GLN A 268 -9.25 1.96 13.24
CA GLN A 268 -8.37 2.37 14.31
C GLN A 268 -7.50 3.46 13.69
N ILE A 269 -8.08 4.66 13.57
CA ILE A 269 -7.35 5.86 13.21
C ILE A 269 -6.50 6.16 14.43
N HIS A 270 -5.33 5.54 14.48
CA HIS A 270 -4.26 5.99 15.36
C HIS A 270 -3.51 7.05 14.56
N PRO A 271 -3.81 8.35 14.75
CA PRO A 271 -3.01 9.38 14.13
C PRO A 271 -1.56 9.12 14.50
N ASP A 272 -0.69 8.93 13.50
CA ASP A 272 0.75 8.84 13.72
C ASP A 272 1.23 10.25 14.11
N PRO A 273 1.54 10.51 15.39
CA PRO A 273 1.89 11.86 15.84
C PRO A 273 3.19 12.32 15.19
N CYS A 274 4.10 11.40 14.81
CA CYS A 274 5.32 11.74 14.10
C CYS A 274 5.02 12.16 12.67
N ALA A 275 4.20 11.41 11.95
CA ALA A 275 3.77 11.81 10.60
C ALA A 275 3.03 13.16 10.60
N ILE A 276 2.16 13.39 11.59
CA ILE A 276 1.47 14.68 11.77
C ILE A 276 2.48 15.79 12.06
N ALA A 277 3.39 15.60 13.03
CA ALA A 277 4.38 16.60 13.38
C ALA A 277 5.28 16.97 12.19
N VAL A 278 5.70 15.98 11.39
CA VAL A 278 6.48 16.21 10.17
C VAL A 278 5.67 16.99 9.13
N ARG A 279 4.40 16.65 8.91
CA ARG A 279 3.51 17.38 7.98
C ARG A 279 3.24 18.83 8.40
N HIS A 280 3.34 19.13 9.70
CA HIS A 280 3.18 20.47 10.26
C HIS A 280 4.51 21.17 10.59
N MET A 281 5.64 20.61 10.18
CA MET A 281 6.94 21.24 10.39
C MET A 281 6.97 22.59 9.65
N PRO A 282 7.42 23.69 10.30
CA PRO A 282 7.61 24.95 9.61
C PRO A 282 8.64 24.82 8.48
N ILE A 283 8.30 25.34 7.31
CA ILE A 283 9.16 25.32 6.12
C ILE A 283 9.51 26.76 5.80
N ALA A 284 10.80 27.05 5.66
CA ALA A 284 11.26 28.39 5.31
C ALA A 284 10.78 28.79 3.90
N ASP A 285 10.57 30.09 3.70
CA ASP A 285 10.18 30.62 2.39
C ASP A 285 11.25 30.29 1.34
N GLY A 286 10.80 29.80 0.18
CA GLY A 286 11.70 29.36 -0.91
C GLY A 286 12.30 27.96 -0.71
N HIS A 287 11.92 27.24 0.35
CA HIS A 287 12.35 25.86 0.60
C HIS A 287 11.25 24.84 0.29
N ALA A 288 11.69 23.63 -0.04
CA ALA A 288 10.88 22.42 -0.04
C ALA A 288 11.61 21.32 0.73
N VAL A 289 10.90 20.58 1.57
CA VAL A 289 11.48 19.47 2.34
C VAL A 289 10.87 18.15 1.87
N ALA A 290 11.71 17.17 1.59
CA ALA A 290 11.31 15.81 1.23
C ALA A 290 11.67 14.80 2.32
N LEU A 291 10.83 13.77 2.46
CA LEU A 291 11.22 12.52 3.10
C LEU A 291 11.67 11.54 2.02
N VAL A 292 12.92 11.07 2.15
CA VAL A 292 13.56 10.16 1.21
C VAL A 292 13.78 8.81 1.87
N ASP A 293 13.33 7.76 1.20
CA ASP A 293 13.69 6.39 1.53
C ASP A 293 15.05 6.03 0.92
N LEU A 294 16.07 5.88 1.75
CA LEU A 294 17.45 5.77 1.26
C LEU A 294 17.75 4.43 0.56
N LYS A 295 16.97 3.38 0.83
CA LYS A 295 17.14 2.06 0.19
C LYS A 295 16.60 2.01 -1.23
N SER A 296 15.52 2.74 -1.52
CA SER A 296 14.96 2.85 -2.87
C SER A 296 15.39 4.12 -3.61
N GLY A 297 15.84 5.15 -2.87
CA GLY A 297 16.12 6.47 -3.42
C GLY A 297 14.87 7.31 -3.68
N PHE A 298 13.67 6.82 -3.35
CA PHE A 298 12.43 7.54 -3.59
C PHE A 298 12.16 8.62 -2.57
N VAL A 299 11.80 9.81 -3.07
CA VAL A 299 11.00 10.74 -2.28
C VAL A 299 9.60 10.15 -2.14
N HIS A 300 9.15 9.95 -0.91
CA HIS A 300 7.82 9.41 -0.66
C HIS A 300 6.89 10.43 0.00
N GLU A 301 7.38 11.63 0.32
CA GLU A 301 6.59 12.75 0.85
C GLU A 301 7.28 14.07 0.56
N TRP A 302 6.49 15.08 0.14
CA TRP A 302 6.94 16.45 -0.06
C TRP A 302 6.18 17.41 0.85
N LEU A 303 6.94 18.20 1.59
CA LEU A 303 6.51 19.24 2.49
C LEU A 303 6.89 20.58 1.84
N THR A 304 5.88 21.38 1.51
CA THR A 304 6.04 22.73 0.98
C THR A 304 5.01 23.64 1.62
N ALA A 305 5.29 24.94 1.71
CA ALA A 305 4.23 25.91 1.97
C ALA A 305 3.14 25.81 0.88
N PRO A 306 1.84 25.97 1.20
CA PRO A 306 0.75 25.85 0.23
C PRO A 306 0.92 26.75 -1.00
N ASP A 307 1.40 27.97 -0.79
CA ASP A 307 1.57 28.99 -1.84
C ASP A 307 3.00 29.02 -2.43
N SER A 308 3.84 28.04 -2.07
CA SER A 308 5.20 27.96 -2.59
C SER A 308 5.19 27.61 -4.07
N PRO A 309 6.04 28.24 -4.91
CA PRO A 309 6.25 27.80 -6.30
C PRO A 309 6.79 26.37 -6.38
N LEU A 310 7.35 25.84 -5.29
CA LEU A 310 7.81 24.45 -5.18
C LEU A 310 6.68 23.46 -4.89
N ALA A 311 5.45 23.91 -4.64
CA ALA A 311 4.32 23.02 -4.33
C ALA A 311 4.03 22.01 -5.46
N GLY A 312 4.39 22.33 -6.70
CA GLY A 312 4.28 21.41 -7.84
C GLY A 312 5.05 20.09 -7.65
N TRP A 313 6.10 20.08 -6.83
CA TRP A 313 6.94 18.90 -6.59
C TRP A 313 6.18 17.78 -5.88
N ARG A 314 5.09 18.11 -5.19
CA ARG A 314 4.16 17.14 -4.63
C ARG A 314 3.50 16.28 -5.71
N HIS A 315 3.47 16.74 -6.95
CA HIS A 315 2.70 16.18 -8.05
C HIS A 315 3.53 15.75 -9.26
N HIS A 316 4.84 15.95 -9.18
CA HIS A 316 5.75 15.71 -10.30
C HIS A 316 6.99 14.97 -9.84
N ASN A 317 7.43 14.01 -10.64
CA ASN A 317 8.67 13.29 -10.39
C ASN A 317 9.78 14.00 -11.16
N PRO A 318 10.69 14.71 -10.48
CA PRO A 318 11.80 15.36 -11.18
C PRO A 318 12.72 14.29 -11.79
N GLU A 319 13.16 14.55 -13.01
CA GLU A 319 14.32 13.87 -13.57
C GLU A 319 15.58 14.54 -13.03
N PHE A 320 16.56 13.73 -12.61
CA PHE A 320 17.88 14.22 -12.25
C PHE A 320 18.78 14.28 -13.49
N HIS A 321 19.63 15.30 -13.59
CA HIS A 321 20.61 15.42 -14.66
C HIS A 321 21.52 14.18 -14.67
N PRO A 322 21.81 13.57 -15.86
CA PRO A 322 22.61 12.35 -15.96
C PRO A 322 23.93 12.40 -15.18
N ASP A 323 24.67 13.52 -15.27
CA ASP A 323 25.93 13.72 -14.54
C ASP A 323 25.77 13.71 -13.00
N ASP A 324 24.58 14.04 -12.49
CA ASP A 324 24.33 14.17 -11.06
C ASP A 324 23.73 12.86 -10.47
N GLN A 325 23.19 11.98 -11.31
CA GLN A 325 22.51 10.73 -10.89
C GLN A 325 23.41 9.82 -10.07
N LEU A 326 24.65 9.58 -10.53
CA LEU A 326 25.58 8.70 -9.81
C LEU A 326 25.97 9.28 -8.45
N LEU A 327 26.15 10.60 -8.39
CA LEU A 327 26.52 11.31 -7.17
C LEU A 327 25.38 11.25 -6.13
N ILE A 328 24.13 11.43 -6.57
CA ILE A 328 22.95 11.28 -5.72
C ILE A 328 22.79 9.84 -5.25
N ALA A 329 22.94 8.86 -6.14
CA ALA A 329 22.84 7.44 -5.79
C ALA A 329 23.91 7.04 -4.76
N GLN A 330 25.16 7.50 -4.94
CA GLN A 330 26.24 7.28 -4.00
C GLN A 330 25.94 7.93 -2.64
N LEU A 331 25.42 9.15 -2.63
CA LEU A 331 25.02 9.82 -1.39
C LEU A 331 23.92 9.03 -0.66
N CYS A 332 22.89 8.58 -1.36
CA CYS A 332 21.84 7.73 -0.79
C CYS A 332 22.41 6.45 -0.19
N PHE A 333 23.37 5.81 -0.87
CA PHE A 333 24.06 4.62 -0.37
C PHE A 333 24.85 4.91 0.92
N GLU A 334 25.64 5.97 0.95
CA GLU A 334 26.45 6.34 2.12
C GLU A 334 25.58 6.71 3.34
N LEU A 335 24.48 7.42 3.11
CA LEU A 335 23.48 7.71 4.14
C LEU A 335 22.78 6.42 4.61
N ALA A 336 22.41 5.53 3.69
CA ALA A 336 21.77 4.26 4.02
C ALA A 336 22.69 3.35 4.85
N ALA A 337 23.98 3.30 4.51
CA ALA A 337 24.99 2.55 5.22
C ALA A 337 25.38 3.18 6.58
N GLY A 338 24.94 4.42 6.84
CA GLY A 338 25.29 5.16 8.05
C GLY A 338 26.74 5.67 8.09
N SER A 339 27.50 5.53 7.00
CA SER A 339 28.85 6.09 6.87
C SER A 339 28.85 7.61 6.75
N ARG A 340 27.69 8.19 6.42
CA ARG A 340 27.43 9.63 6.39
C ARG A 340 26.11 9.92 7.12
N GLN A 341 26.05 11.01 7.87
CA GLN A 341 24.84 11.46 8.58
C GLN A 341 24.23 12.71 7.95
N HIS A 342 25.06 13.59 7.40
CA HIS A 342 24.64 14.83 6.74
C HIS A 342 25.44 15.04 5.45
N ALA A 343 24.82 15.71 4.47
CA ALA A 343 25.51 16.16 3.27
C ALA A 343 24.88 17.44 2.72
N ASN A 344 25.69 18.22 2.01
CA ASN A 344 25.19 19.22 1.08
C ASN A 344 25.57 18.78 -0.32
N LEU A 345 24.63 18.90 -1.26
CA LEU A 345 24.83 18.53 -2.64
C LEU A 345 24.15 19.56 -3.54
N GLU A 346 24.85 20.03 -4.56
CA GLU A 346 24.23 20.76 -5.66
C GLU A 346 23.90 19.79 -6.78
N GLY A 347 22.77 20.01 -7.43
CA GLY A 347 22.30 19.14 -8.50
C GLY A 347 21.22 19.79 -9.34
N ARG A 348 20.96 19.18 -10.49
CA ARG A 348 20.04 19.69 -11.49
C ARG A 348 18.85 18.78 -11.66
N VAL A 349 17.67 19.38 -11.74
CA VAL A 349 16.43 18.67 -12.03
C VAL A 349 15.64 19.31 -13.16
N ARG A 350 14.75 18.55 -13.77
CA ARG A 350 13.72 19.06 -14.69
C ARG A 350 12.45 18.21 -14.57
N PHE A 351 11.32 18.72 -15.03
CA PHE A 351 10.03 18.01 -14.93
C PHE A 351 9.49 17.51 -16.26
N ALA A 352 10.04 18.00 -17.37
CA ALA A 352 9.79 17.48 -18.71
C ALA A 352 11.08 17.49 -19.54
N ASP A 353 11.11 16.64 -20.56
CA ASP A 353 12.25 16.47 -21.47
C ASP A 353 12.75 17.75 -22.14
N ARG A 354 11.88 18.75 -22.27
CA ARG A 354 12.16 20.02 -22.95
C ARG A 354 12.36 21.18 -21.99
N ASP A 355 12.18 20.95 -20.69
CA ASP A 355 12.38 22.00 -19.69
C ASP A 355 13.89 22.24 -19.51
N GLU A 356 14.22 23.47 -19.15
CA GLU A 356 15.57 23.81 -18.72
C GLU A 356 15.88 23.14 -17.38
N TRP A 357 17.16 22.80 -17.19
CA TRP A 357 17.63 22.27 -15.92
C TRP A 357 17.57 23.35 -14.84
N ILE A 358 17.02 22.98 -13.69
CA ILE A 358 16.91 23.84 -12.52
C ILE A 358 18.04 23.46 -11.57
N ASP A 359 18.94 24.41 -11.33
CA ASP A 359 20.01 24.26 -10.35
C ASP A 359 19.46 24.37 -8.92
N LEU A 360 19.79 23.39 -8.10
CA LEU A 360 19.33 23.26 -6.73
C LEU A 360 20.50 23.07 -5.78
N LYS A 361 20.28 23.51 -4.54
CA LYS A 361 21.07 23.10 -3.38
C LYS A 361 20.20 22.20 -2.50
N GLY A 362 20.68 20.99 -2.25
CA GLY A 362 20.06 20.01 -1.36
C GLY A 362 20.88 19.78 -0.10
N LYS A 363 20.25 19.95 1.06
CA LYS A 363 20.79 19.59 2.38
C LYS A 363 20.12 18.30 2.85
N TRP A 364 20.92 17.25 2.96
CA TRP A 364 20.50 15.92 3.37
C TRP A 364 20.83 15.68 4.84
N THR A 365 19.89 15.12 5.58
CA THR A 365 20.07 14.70 6.97
C THR A 365 19.39 13.36 7.18
N ARG A 366 20.16 12.35 7.60
CA ARG A 366 19.61 11.06 8.00
C ARG A 366 18.79 11.24 9.28
N ILE A 367 17.58 10.67 9.31
CA ILE A 367 16.62 10.86 10.42
C ILE A 367 16.17 9.58 11.11
N SER A 368 16.47 8.41 10.53
CA SER A 368 16.15 7.14 11.17
C SER A 368 17.31 6.15 11.07
N ASP A 369 17.61 5.56 12.21
CA ASP A 369 18.44 4.38 12.32
C ASP A 369 17.53 3.14 12.30
N GLY A 370 17.90 2.13 11.51
CA GLY A 370 17.15 0.86 11.45
C GLY A 370 17.28 0.13 10.12
N GLU A 371 16.46 -0.91 9.97
CA GLU A 371 16.36 -1.74 8.76
C GLU A 371 15.97 -0.94 7.51
N ARG A 372 15.35 0.24 7.68
CA ARG A 372 14.95 1.12 6.57
C ARG A 372 15.27 2.58 6.88
N PRO A 373 16.53 3.01 6.66
CA PRO A 373 16.97 4.36 6.97
C PRO A 373 16.32 5.38 6.02
N GLN A 374 15.93 6.53 6.59
CA GLN A 374 15.34 7.66 5.88
C GLN A 374 16.20 8.90 6.02
N ALA A 375 16.00 9.85 5.11
CA ALA A 375 16.58 11.18 5.18
C ALA A 375 15.52 12.27 5.00
N LEU A 376 15.73 13.40 5.68
CA LEU A 376 15.19 14.69 5.29
C LEU A 376 16.09 15.30 4.23
N LEU A 377 15.48 15.77 3.15
CA LEU A 377 16.11 16.50 2.08
C LEU A 377 15.48 17.89 2.01
N ASP A 378 16.22 18.92 2.44
CA ASP A 378 15.83 20.31 2.32
C ASP A 378 16.42 20.90 1.04
N ILE A 379 15.58 21.43 0.15
CA ILE A 379 15.96 21.90 -1.19
C ILE A 379 15.63 23.36 -1.35
N THR A 380 16.59 24.09 -1.92
CA THR A 380 16.44 25.49 -2.33
C THR A 380 16.94 25.65 -3.76
N PRO A 381 16.14 26.24 -4.68
CA PRO A 381 16.64 26.66 -5.99
C PRO A 381 17.79 27.67 -5.87
N LEU A 382 18.81 27.54 -6.71
CA LEU A 382 19.93 28.49 -6.75
C LEU A 382 19.56 29.78 -7.49
N ALA A 383 18.58 29.72 -8.39
CA ALA A 383 18.03 30.89 -9.10
C ALA A 383 16.60 31.20 -8.58
N PRO A 384 16.29 32.48 -8.26
CA PRO A 384 15.00 32.86 -7.66
C PRO A 384 13.80 32.75 -8.61
N ASP A 385 14.02 32.75 -9.93
CA ASP A 385 12.97 32.85 -10.96
C ASP A 385 12.81 31.60 -11.83
N ALA A 386 13.38 30.46 -11.44
CA ALA A 386 13.14 29.23 -12.19
C ALA A 386 11.63 28.95 -12.17
N ALA A 387 10.96 29.04 -13.33
CA ALA A 387 9.55 28.75 -13.45
C ALA A 387 9.34 27.25 -13.17
N LEU A 388 9.08 26.92 -11.91
CA LEU A 388 8.85 25.55 -11.43
C LEU A 388 7.44 25.03 -11.79
N ILE A 389 6.74 25.78 -12.65
CA ILE A 389 5.39 25.49 -13.09
C ILE A 389 5.49 24.44 -14.18
N VAL A 390 5.09 23.21 -13.89
CA VAL A 390 4.95 22.20 -14.93
C VAL A 390 3.80 22.60 -15.86
N PRO A 391 4.06 22.88 -17.15
CA PRO A 391 3.04 23.32 -18.07
C PRO A 391 1.91 22.29 -18.15
N ARG A 392 0.66 22.75 -18.08
CA ARG A 392 -0.58 21.94 -18.12
C ARG A 392 -0.89 21.11 -16.86
N CYS A 393 -0.11 21.25 -15.79
CA CYS A 393 -0.54 20.74 -14.49
C CYS A 393 -1.61 21.68 -13.91
N HIS A 394 -2.84 21.18 -13.76
CA HIS A 394 -3.94 21.97 -13.22
C HIS A 394 -3.64 22.46 -11.78
N VAL A 395 -2.98 21.63 -10.97
CA VAL A 395 -2.56 22.00 -9.61
C VAL A 395 -1.57 23.17 -9.64
N CYS A 396 -0.49 23.05 -10.43
CA CYS A 396 0.49 24.14 -10.57
C CYS A 396 -0.13 25.42 -11.16
N GLN A 397 -1.09 25.28 -12.08
CA GLN A 397 -1.82 26.42 -12.67
C GLN A 397 -2.73 27.13 -11.66
N HIS A 398 -3.26 26.44 -10.65
CA HIS A 398 -4.06 27.07 -9.60
C HIS A 398 -3.18 27.85 -8.62
N THR A 399 -2.02 27.30 -8.21
CA THR A 399 -1.08 27.97 -7.31
C THR A 399 -0.54 29.28 -7.90
N THR A 400 -0.38 29.33 -9.22
CA THR A 400 0.20 30.48 -9.94
C THR A 400 -0.80 31.58 -10.29
N LYS A 401 -2.10 31.35 -10.15
CA LYS A 401 -3.16 32.34 -10.46
C LYS A 401 -3.53 33.25 -9.29
N GLN A 402 -2.92 33.10 -8.11
CA GLN A 402 -3.16 33.96 -6.95
C GLN A 402 -2.00 34.90 -6.52
N PRO A 403 -1.20 35.52 -7.42
CA PRO A 403 -0.33 36.61 -7.01
C PRO A 403 -1.17 37.90 -6.92
N GLY A 404 -1.86 38.13 -5.79
CA GLY A 404 -2.38 39.48 -5.46
C GLY A 404 -3.84 39.64 -5.01
N ALA A 405 -4.54 38.60 -4.54
CA ALA A 405 -5.96 38.74 -4.11
C ALA A 405 -6.19 38.93 -2.60
N TYR A 406 -5.14 38.95 -1.77
CA TYR A 406 -5.25 39.28 -0.34
C TYR A 406 -4.18 40.31 0.02
N GLN A 407 -4.54 41.59 -0.13
CA GLN A 407 -3.94 42.71 0.59
C GLN A 407 -5.00 43.34 1.49
#